data_AF-A0A951GU39-F1
#
_entry.id   AF-A0A951GU39-F1
#
_cell.length_a   1.000
_cell.length_b   1.000
_cell.length_c   1.000
_cell.angle_alpha   90.00
_cell.angle_beta   90.00
_cell.angle_gamma   90.00
#
_symmetry.space_group_name_H-M   'P 1'
#
loop_
_entity.id
_entity.type
_entity.pdbx_description
1 polymer ?
#
loop_
_entity_poly.entity_id
_entity_poly.type
_entity_poly.pdbx_seq_one_letter_code
_entity_poly.pdbx_strand_id
1 'polypeptide(L)'
;MNQIRYRQSADVAGEIADWLASGKVVGILHGRDEWGPRALGARSILADPRNAVMKDHLNAKIKFREEFRPFAPVVKREAYGDWFETLDMAESPYMLYTHKALHPEQTAAVAHVDGTSRVQTVSAEQNGYLYRILAAFERRTGVPVLINTSFNLRGEPIVSSPSDALKTFYNSGIDCLAIEDFLIEKDGANGAAAAG
;
A
#
# COMPACT_ATOMS: atom_id res chain seq x y z
N MET A 1 4.41 14.20 26.88
CA MET A 1 3.64 13.69 25.72
C MET A 1 3.90 14.64 24.57
N ASN A 2 4.60 14.21 23.51
CA ASN A 2 4.73 15.05 22.32
C ASN A 2 3.36 15.19 21.67
N GLN A 3 2.98 16.41 21.27
CA GLN A 3 1.78 16.64 20.46
C GLN A 3 1.98 15.96 19.09
N ILE A 4 1.03 15.11 18.71
CA ILE A 4 0.95 14.53 17.36
C ILE A 4 0.47 15.64 16.43
N ARG A 5 1.25 15.96 15.39
CA ARG A 5 0.85 16.89 14.33
C ARG A 5 0.03 16.13 13.30
N TYR A 6 -1.20 16.60 13.06
CA TYR A 6 -2.11 16.04 12.07
C TYR A 6 -2.91 17.16 11.43
N ARG A 7 -3.53 16.85 10.29
CA ARG A 7 -4.50 17.72 9.62
C ARG A 7 -5.63 16.88 9.03
N GLN A 8 -6.81 17.47 8.90
CA GLN A 8 -7.92 16.84 8.17
C GLN A 8 -7.82 17.21 6.69
N SER A 9 -8.09 16.24 5.81
CA SER A 9 -8.04 16.43 4.36
C SER A 9 -9.43 16.40 3.73
N ALA A 10 -9.69 17.31 2.79
CA ALA A 10 -10.89 17.28 1.96
C ALA A 10 -10.77 16.32 0.76
N ASP A 11 -9.55 15.95 0.36
CA ASP A 11 -9.26 14.98 -0.70
C ASP A 11 -8.16 14.00 -0.25
N VAL A 12 -8.49 13.19 0.75
CA VAL A 12 -7.54 12.24 1.34
C VAL A 12 -6.96 11.26 0.32
N ALA A 13 -7.77 10.84 -0.66
CA ALA A 13 -7.34 9.90 -1.68
C ALA A 13 -6.35 10.52 -2.66
N GLY A 14 -6.57 11.77 -3.06
CA GLY A 14 -5.63 12.54 -3.85
C GLY A 14 -4.30 12.71 -3.14
N GLU A 15 -4.32 13.16 -1.89
CA GLU A 15 -3.09 13.42 -1.13
C GLU A 15 -2.29 12.14 -0.82
N ILE A 16 -2.97 11.02 -0.52
CA ILE A 16 -2.31 9.72 -0.40
C ILE A 16 -1.66 9.33 -1.74
N ALA A 17 -2.35 9.54 -2.85
CA ALA A 17 -1.81 9.22 -4.16
C ALA A 17 -0.58 10.10 -4.52
N ASP A 18 -0.55 11.37 -4.10
CA ASP A 18 0.63 12.23 -4.23
C ASP A 18 1.81 11.72 -3.41
N TRP A 19 1.58 11.32 -2.15
CA TRP A 19 2.62 10.70 -1.33
C TRP A 19 3.17 9.41 -1.95
N LEU A 20 2.29 8.51 -2.37
CA LEU A 20 2.68 7.26 -3.03
C LEU A 20 3.48 7.53 -4.31
N ALA A 21 3.00 8.43 -5.17
CA ALA A 21 3.68 8.78 -6.43
C ALA A 21 5.06 9.45 -6.19
N SER A 22 5.24 10.12 -5.05
CA SER A 22 6.54 10.67 -4.60
C SER A 22 7.47 9.63 -3.96
N GLY A 23 7.06 8.36 -3.88
CA GLY A 23 7.86 7.28 -3.31
C GLY A 23 7.77 7.15 -1.79
N LYS A 24 6.78 7.78 -1.14
CA LYS A 24 6.53 7.61 0.29
C LYS A 24 5.72 6.34 0.57
N VAL A 25 5.96 5.73 1.72
CA VAL A 25 5.18 4.61 2.24
C VAL A 25 4.07 5.13 3.15
N VAL A 26 2.84 4.69 2.89
CA VAL A 26 1.64 5.20 3.57
C VAL A 26 0.95 4.09 4.35
N GLY A 27 0.85 4.23 5.66
CA GLY A 27 -0.03 3.41 6.49
C GLY A 27 -1.47 3.93 6.39
N ILE A 28 -2.44 3.03 6.27
CA ILE A 28 -3.86 3.38 6.25
C ILE A 28 -4.65 2.60 7.32
N LEU A 29 -5.47 3.33 8.06
CA LEU A 29 -6.50 2.80 8.95
C LEU A 29 -7.83 3.46 8.57
N HIS A 30 -8.73 2.70 7.95
CA HIS A 30 -10.02 3.20 7.49
C HIS A 30 -11.14 2.17 7.68
N GLY A 31 -12.31 2.60 8.12
CA GLY A 31 -13.52 1.79 8.19
C GLY A 31 -13.39 0.57 9.10
N ARG A 32 -14.13 -0.49 8.76
CA ARG A 32 -14.17 -1.75 9.51
C ARG A 32 -12.93 -2.61 9.23
N ASP A 33 -12.48 -3.36 10.22
CA ASP A 33 -11.37 -4.30 10.08
C ASP A 33 -11.66 -5.39 9.05
N GLU A 34 -10.61 -5.87 8.36
CA GLU A 34 -10.70 -7.08 7.56
C GLU A 34 -10.62 -8.33 8.44
N TRP A 35 -11.31 -9.40 8.07
CA TRP A 35 -11.18 -10.69 8.76
C TRP A 35 -10.14 -11.58 8.08
N GLY A 36 -9.20 -12.12 8.87
CA GLY A 36 -8.20 -13.07 8.41
C GLY A 36 -6.77 -12.50 8.39
N PRO A 37 -5.80 -13.25 7.81
CA PRO A 37 -4.38 -12.92 7.89
C PRO A 37 -3.90 -11.90 6.83
N ARG A 38 -4.81 -11.34 6.04
CA ARG A 38 -4.51 -10.41 4.93
C ARG A 38 -5.12 -9.06 5.23
N ALA A 39 -4.32 -8.01 5.05
CA ALA A 39 -4.88 -6.68 4.89
C ALA A 39 -5.34 -6.52 3.43
N LEU A 40 -6.57 -6.06 3.27
CA LEU A 40 -7.31 -5.89 2.01
C LEU A 40 -7.77 -4.44 1.85
N GLY A 41 -7.09 -3.47 2.45
CA GLY A 41 -7.30 -2.04 2.25
C GLY A 41 -7.87 -1.25 3.42
N ALA A 42 -8.17 -1.87 4.56
CA ALA A 42 -8.65 -1.19 5.77
C ALA A 42 -7.53 -1.01 6.80
N ARG A 43 -6.62 -1.99 6.94
CA ARG A 43 -5.46 -1.93 7.86
C ARG A 43 -4.17 -2.26 7.10
N SER A 44 -3.82 -1.38 6.16
CA SER A 44 -2.81 -1.67 5.13
C SER A 44 -1.63 -0.70 5.16
N ILE A 45 -0.49 -1.14 4.64
CA ILE A 45 0.63 -0.29 4.25
C ILE A 45 0.65 -0.32 2.72
N LEU A 46 0.53 0.86 2.12
CA LEU A 46 0.53 1.08 0.69
C LEU A 46 1.88 1.67 0.24
N ALA A 47 2.31 1.27 -0.94
CA ALA A 47 3.53 1.79 -1.57
C ALA A 47 3.45 1.72 -3.10
N ASP A 48 4.32 2.48 -3.76
CA ASP A 48 4.44 2.53 -5.22
C ASP A 48 5.10 1.24 -5.77
N PRO A 49 4.46 0.51 -6.70
CA PRO A 49 5.00 -0.74 -7.24
C PRO A 49 6.04 -0.55 -8.35
N ARG A 50 6.18 0.67 -8.89
CA ARG A 50 6.96 0.95 -10.11
C ARG A 50 8.47 0.88 -9.88
N ASN A 51 8.93 1.24 -8.68
CA ASN A 51 10.34 1.26 -8.35
C ASN A 51 10.75 -0.02 -7.61
N ALA A 52 11.66 -0.80 -8.18
CA ALA A 52 12.20 -2.01 -7.55
C ALA A 52 12.81 -1.75 -6.16
N VAL A 53 13.42 -0.58 -5.96
CA VAL A 53 14.02 -0.17 -4.67
C VAL A 53 12.96 -0.03 -3.57
N MET A 54 11.69 0.21 -3.91
CA MET A 54 10.60 0.28 -2.93
C MET A 54 10.45 -1.03 -2.17
N LYS A 55 10.63 -2.17 -2.85
CA LYS A 55 10.58 -3.49 -2.21
C LYS A 55 11.67 -3.62 -1.14
N ASP A 56 12.89 -3.19 -1.46
CA ASP A 56 14.03 -3.23 -0.54
C ASP A 56 13.82 -2.28 0.63
N HIS A 57 13.28 -1.09 0.38
CA HIS A 57 12.91 -0.14 1.42
C HIS A 57 11.89 -0.73 2.40
N LEU A 58 10.80 -1.31 1.90
CA LEU A 58 9.77 -1.95 2.72
C LEU A 58 10.33 -3.12 3.55
N ASN A 59 11.17 -3.96 2.94
CA ASN A 59 11.79 -5.09 3.63
C ASN A 59 12.80 -4.63 4.69
N ALA A 60 13.66 -3.65 4.40
CA ALA A 60 14.72 -3.21 5.30
C ALA A 60 14.21 -2.36 6.47
N LYS A 61 13.23 -1.48 6.24
CA LYS A 61 12.81 -0.47 7.24
C LYS A 61 11.50 -0.76 7.96
N ILE A 62 10.69 -1.67 7.43
CA ILE A 62 9.32 -1.89 7.96
C ILE A 62 9.11 -3.36 8.29
N LYS A 63 9.35 -4.26 7.33
CA LYS A 63 8.95 -5.67 7.47
C LYS A 63 10.03 -6.59 8.00
N PHE A 64 11.30 -6.23 7.86
CA PHE A 64 12.44 -7.05 8.26
C PHE A 64 12.30 -8.50 7.75
N ARG A 65 11.94 -8.62 6.47
CA ARG A 65 11.67 -9.88 5.75
C ARG A 65 12.74 -10.16 4.71
N GLU A 66 12.80 -11.42 4.29
CA GLU A 66 13.74 -11.88 3.27
C GLU A 66 13.46 -11.24 1.90
N GLU A 67 14.51 -10.82 1.20
CA GLU A 67 14.43 -10.04 -0.05
C GLU A 67 13.67 -10.74 -1.18
N PHE A 68 13.60 -12.08 -1.18
CA PHE A 68 12.91 -12.81 -2.24
C PHE A 68 11.38 -12.79 -2.12
N ARG A 69 10.81 -12.43 -0.96
CA ARG A 69 9.34 -12.36 -0.82
C ARG A 69 8.84 -11.07 -1.48
N PRO A 70 7.96 -11.16 -2.48
CA PRO A 70 7.31 -9.98 -3.03
C PRO A 70 6.17 -9.54 -2.13
N PHE A 71 5.74 -8.30 -2.37
CA PHE A 71 4.52 -7.77 -1.81
C PHE A 71 3.32 -8.08 -2.71
N ALA A 72 2.14 -8.14 -2.12
CA ALA A 72 0.92 -8.40 -2.87
C ALA A 72 0.50 -7.12 -3.63
N PRO A 73 0.19 -7.20 -4.92
CA PRO A 73 -0.40 -6.09 -5.64
C PRO A 73 -1.89 -5.97 -5.31
N VAL A 74 -2.37 -4.74 -5.25
CA VAL A 74 -3.80 -4.43 -5.35
C VAL A 74 -4.07 -3.63 -6.62
N VAL A 75 -5.11 -4.00 -7.36
CA VAL A 75 -5.48 -3.43 -8.66
C VAL A 75 -6.99 -3.18 -8.73
N LYS A 76 -7.40 -2.15 -9.48
CA LYS A 76 -8.83 -1.96 -9.78
C LYS A 76 -9.38 -3.18 -10.53
N ARG A 77 -10.56 -3.64 -10.16
CA ARG A 77 -11.19 -4.83 -10.77
C ARG A 77 -11.30 -4.71 -12.30
N GLU A 78 -11.64 -3.54 -12.82
CA GLU A 78 -11.75 -3.30 -14.26
C GLU A 78 -10.40 -3.32 -15.01
N ALA A 79 -9.28 -3.14 -14.32
CA ALA A 79 -7.93 -3.23 -14.89
C ALA A 79 -7.29 -4.61 -14.65
N TYR A 80 -8.00 -5.54 -14.01
CA TYR A 80 -7.43 -6.81 -13.60
C TYR A 80 -6.89 -7.63 -14.77
N GLY A 81 -7.69 -7.82 -15.83
CA GLY A 81 -7.30 -8.62 -17.00
C GLY A 81 -6.26 -7.95 -17.91
N ASP A 82 -6.08 -6.64 -17.79
CA ASP A 82 -5.05 -5.92 -18.54
C ASP A 82 -3.68 -6.00 -17.84
N TRP A 83 -3.65 -6.24 -16.52
CA TRP A 83 -2.42 -6.22 -15.72
C TRP A 83 -1.99 -7.59 -15.19
N PHE A 84 -2.92 -8.54 -15.07
CA PHE A 84 -2.67 -9.87 -14.53
C PHE A 84 -3.45 -10.95 -15.29
N GLU A 85 -2.89 -12.16 -15.37
CA GLU A 85 -3.62 -13.33 -15.87
C GLU A 85 -4.81 -13.65 -14.96
N THR A 86 -6.01 -13.78 -15.54
CA THR A 86 -7.26 -13.85 -14.76
C THR A 86 -7.62 -15.24 -14.25
N LEU A 87 -6.98 -16.31 -14.75
CA LEU A 87 -7.29 -17.71 -14.41
C LEU A 87 -8.77 -18.07 -14.58
N ASP A 88 -9.44 -17.51 -15.60
CA ASP A 88 -10.89 -17.61 -15.83
C ASP A 88 -11.75 -17.04 -14.68
N MET A 89 -11.16 -16.23 -13.80
CA MET A 89 -11.85 -15.53 -12.71
C MET A 89 -12.21 -14.10 -13.10
N ALA A 90 -13.39 -13.65 -12.70
CA ALA A 90 -13.78 -12.25 -12.86
C ALA A 90 -13.05 -11.29 -11.88
N GLU A 91 -12.65 -11.81 -10.72
CA GLU A 91 -11.99 -11.04 -9.66
C GLU A 91 -11.17 -11.95 -8.73
N SER A 92 -10.22 -11.37 -8.00
CA SER A 92 -9.41 -12.04 -6.97
C SER A 92 -9.33 -11.13 -5.71
N PRO A 93 -10.42 -10.97 -4.93
CA PRO A 93 -10.51 -9.92 -3.92
C PRO A 93 -9.74 -10.19 -2.62
N TYR A 94 -9.21 -11.40 -2.43
CA TYR A 94 -8.72 -11.87 -1.11
C TYR A 94 -7.23 -12.25 -1.08
N MET A 95 -6.44 -11.98 -2.14
CA MET A 95 -5.03 -12.37 -2.23
C MET A 95 -4.76 -13.88 -2.02
N LEU A 96 -5.68 -14.73 -2.50
CA LEU A 96 -5.62 -16.19 -2.33
C LEU A 96 -4.98 -16.91 -3.51
N TYR A 97 -5.10 -16.34 -4.71
CA TYR A 97 -4.61 -16.92 -5.95
C TYR A 97 -3.38 -16.19 -6.44
N THR A 98 -2.47 -16.93 -7.07
CA THR A 98 -1.26 -16.40 -7.68
C THR A 98 -1.50 -16.20 -9.17
N HIS A 99 -1.21 -15.00 -9.67
CA HIS A 99 -1.42 -14.58 -11.05
C HIS A 99 -0.10 -14.11 -11.63
N LYS A 100 0.12 -14.33 -12.93
CA LYS A 100 1.27 -13.75 -13.62
C LYS A 100 1.02 -12.28 -13.93
N ALA A 101 2.01 -11.42 -13.69
CA ALA A 101 1.96 -10.03 -14.10
C ALA A 101 2.18 -9.91 -15.61
N LEU A 102 1.35 -9.11 -16.28
CA LEU A 102 1.43 -8.86 -17.72
C LEU A 102 2.37 -7.68 -18.06
N HIS A 103 2.59 -6.79 -17.08
CA HIS A 103 3.45 -5.60 -17.20
C HIS A 103 4.53 -5.55 -16.09
N PRO A 104 5.39 -6.58 -15.96
CA PRO A 104 6.37 -6.67 -14.88
C PRO A 104 7.36 -5.49 -14.84
N GLU A 105 7.61 -4.85 -15.98
CA GLU A 105 8.46 -3.65 -16.10
C GLU A 105 7.86 -2.40 -15.42
N GLN A 106 6.54 -2.37 -15.27
CA GLN A 106 5.82 -1.27 -14.61
C GLN A 106 5.42 -1.60 -13.16
N THR A 107 5.53 -2.87 -12.76
CA THR A 107 5.15 -3.36 -11.43
C THR A 107 6.26 -4.21 -10.80
N ALA A 108 7.51 -3.78 -10.96
CA ALA A 108 8.68 -4.58 -10.58
C ALA A 108 8.70 -4.99 -9.09
N ALA A 109 8.12 -4.20 -8.20
CA ALA A 109 8.17 -4.46 -6.75
C ALA A 109 7.12 -5.48 -6.24
N VAL A 110 6.15 -5.89 -7.07
CA VAL A 110 5.05 -6.78 -6.65
C VAL A 110 5.17 -8.21 -7.17
N ALA A 111 6.08 -8.51 -8.11
CA ALA A 111 6.23 -9.84 -8.68
C ALA A 111 7.35 -10.66 -8.01
N HIS A 112 7.15 -11.97 -7.92
CA HIS A 112 8.18 -12.96 -7.65
C HIS A 112 9.19 -13.02 -8.81
N VAL A 113 10.33 -13.69 -8.60
CA VAL A 113 11.36 -13.90 -9.64
C VAL A 113 10.81 -14.65 -10.87
N ASP A 114 9.74 -15.41 -10.71
CA ASP A 114 9.03 -16.13 -11.77
C ASP A 114 7.94 -15.28 -12.46
N GLY A 115 7.81 -14.00 -12.08
CA GLY A 115 6.83 -13.06 -12.63
C GLY A 115 5.42 -13.17 -12.03
N THR A 116 5.22 -13.98 -10.99
CA THR A 116 3.90 -14.20 -10.39
C THR A 116 3.67 -13.40 -9.11
N SER A 117 2.42 -13.15 -8.73
CA SER A 117 2.08 -12.55 -7.44
C SER A 117 0.65 -12.84 -6.98
N ARG A 118 0.39 -12.68 -5.68
CA ARG A 118 -0.94 -12.86 -5.09
C ARG A 118 -1.73 -11.57 -5.16
N VAL A 119 -2.58 -11.46 -6.18
CA VAL A 119 -3.30 -10.23 -6.52
C VAL A 119 -4.51 -10.03 -5.64
N GLN A 120 -4.76 -8.78 -5.26
CA GLN A 120 -6.03 -8.29 -4.77
C GLN A 120 -6.71 -7.45 -5.86
N THR A 121 -7.91 -7.81 -6.29
CA THR A 121 -8.78 -6.91 -7.06
C THR A 121 -9.67 -6.11 -6.13
N VAL A 122 -9.95 -4.85 -6.47
CA VAL A 122 -10.88 -4.01 -5.70
C VAL A 122 -11.86 -3.28 -6.60
N SER A 123 -13.13 -3.27 -6.21
CA SER A 123 -14.17 -2.44 -6.81
C SER A 123 -14.56 -1.28 -5.88
N ALA A 124 -15.19 -0.25 -6.45
CA ALA A 124 -15.72 0.87 -5.68
C ALA A 124 -16.79 0.45 -4.66
N GLU A 125 -17.55 -0.61 -4.96
CA GLU A 125 -18.58 -1.16 -4.08
C GLU A 125 -17.97 -1.91 -2.88
N GLN A 126 -16.91 -2.70 -3.12
CA GLN A 126 -16.24 -3.49 -2.08
C GLN A 126 -15.43 -2.61 -1.12
N ASN A 127 -14.63 -1.69 -1.66
CA ASN A 127 -13.80 -0.78 -0.86
C ASN A 127 -13.58 0.53 -1.63
N GLY A 128 -14.57 1.42 -1.55
CA GLY A 128 -14.54 2.72 -2.21
C GLY A 128 -13.37 3.61 -1.78
N TYR A 129 -12.86 3.46 -0.55
CA TYR A 129 -11.72 4.23 -0.07
C TYR A 129 -10.44 3.86 -0.79
N LEU A 130 -10.09 2.57 -0.79
CA LEU A 130 -8.90 2.08 -1.51
C LEU A 130 -9.05 2.27 -3.03
N TYR A 131 -10.26 2.07 -3.57
CA TYR A 131 -10.54 2.30 -4.98
C TYR A 131 -10.25 3.76 -5.40
N ARG A 132 -10.67 4.75 -4.60
CA ARG A 132 -10.37 6.17 -4.89
C ARG A 132 -8.87 6.47 -4.84
N ILE A 133 -8.13 5.87 -3.91
CA ILE A 133 -6.67 6.00 -3.84
C ILE A 133 -6.01 5.42 -5.10
N LEU A 134 -6.41 4.21 -5.52
CA LEU A 134 -5.91 3.58 -6.76
C LEU A 134 -6.21 4.41 -7.99
N ALA A 135 -7.45 4.87 -8.15
CA ALA A 135 -7.84 5.72 -9.27
C ALA A 135 -7.07 7.06 -9.27
N ALA A 136 -6.85 7.64 -8.09
CA ALA A 136 -6.06 8.86 -7.93
C ALA A 136 -4.58 8.64 -8.26
N PHE A 137 -4.02 7.50 -7.89
CA PHE A 137 -2.65 7.12 -8.21
C PHE A 137 -2.49 6.85 -9.70
N GLU A 138 -3.38 6.06 -10.30
CA GLU A 138 -3.40 5.80 -11.75
C GLU A 138 -3.45 7.11 -12.56
N ARG A 139 -4.28 8.07 -12.18
CA ARG A 139 -4.33 9.38 -12.86
C ARG A 139 -2.99 10.13 -12.85
N ARG A 140 -2.15 9.89 -11.83
CA ARG A 140 -0.83 10.53 -11.67
C ARG A 140 0.29 9.77 -12.35
N THR A 141 0.16 8.44 -12.44
CA THR A 141 1.28 7.56 -12.78
C THR A 141 1.07 6.73 -14.03
N GLY A 142 -0.17 6.60 -14.51
CA GLY A 142 -0.59 5.66 -15.54
C GLY A 142 -0.72 4.21 -15.05
N VAL A 143 -0.42 3.92 -13.78
CA VAL A 143 -0.38 2.56 -13.23
C VAL A 143 -1.52 2.35 -12.23
N PRO A 144 -2.48 1.44 -12.49
CA PRO A 144 -3.64 1.17 -11.63
C PRO A 144 -3.34 0.12 -10.55
N VAL A 145 -2.08 -0.02 -10.16
CA VAL A 145 -1.59 -1.02 -9.22
C VAL A 145 -0.90 -0.32 -8.06
N LEU A 146 -1.09 -0.83 -6.84
CA LEU A 146 -0.31 -0.47 -5.66
C LEU A 146 0.25 -1.71 -5.00
N ILE A 147 1.34 -1.55 -4.24
CA ILE A 147 1.70 -2.54 -3.22
C ILE A 147 0.68 -2.43 -2.08
N ASN A 148 0.16 -3.56 -1.63
CA ASN A 148 -0.60 -3.68 -0.40
C ASN A 148 0.04 -4.74 0.52
N THR A 149 0.38 -4.34 1.74
CA THR A 149 0.84 -5.26 2.78
C THR A 149 0.18 -4.97 4.12
N SER A 150 0.20 -5.94 5.04
CA SER A 150 -0.43 -5.81 6.35
C SER A 150 0.12 -4.63 7.13
N PHE A 151 -0.71 -3.89 7.87
CA PHE A 151 -0.22 -2.82 8.74
C PHE A 151 0.16 -3.38 10.11
N ASN A 152 1.44 -3.76 10.24
CA ASN A 152 2.07 -4.31 11.44
C ASN A 152 3.61 -4.32 11.31
N LEU A 153 4.30 -4.48 12.44
CA LEU A 153 5.71 -4.87 12.46
C LEU A 153 5.88 -6.39 12.49
N ARG A 154 7.11 -6.87 12.29
CA ARG A 154 7.41 -8.30 12.35
C ARG A 154 7.15 -8.84 13.76
N GLY A 155 6.31 -9.87 13.85
CA GLY A 155 5.94 -10.51 15.12
C GLY A 155 4.74 -9.87 15.82
N GLU A 156 4.18 -8.78 15.27
CA GLU A 156 3.00 -8.12 15.81
C GLU A 156 1.74 -8.44 14.98
N PRO A 157 0.53 -8.43 15.59
CA PRO A 157 -0.73 -8.55 14.86
C PRO A 157 -0.98 -7.32 13.97
N ILE A 158 -1.93 -7.43 13.04
CA ILE A 158 -2.44 -6.28 12.27
C ILE A 158 -3.05 -5.27 13.24
N VAL A 159 -2.75 -3.98 13.05
CA VAL A 159 -3.32 -2.90 13.86
C VAL A 159 -4.85 -2.90 13.78
N SER A 160 -5.53 -2.63 14.90
CA SER A 160 -7.00 -2.55 14.94
C SER A 160 -7.51 -1.20 15.44
N SER A 161 -6.76 -0.51 16.30
CA SER A 161 -7.12 0.80 16.83
C SER A 161 -6.24 1.95 16.28
N PRO A 162 -6.72 3.21 16.33
CA PRO A 162 -5.88 4.38 16.07
C PRO A 162 -4.61 4.43 16.92
N SER A 163 -4.67 3.96 18.18
CA SER A 163 -3.51 3.87 19.07
C SER A 163 -2.47 2.88 18.54
N ASP A 164 -2.90 1.71 18.05
CA ASP A 164 -2.00 0.71 17.46
C ASP A 164 -1.37 1.22 16.16
N ALA A 165 -2.16 1.90 15.32
CA ALA A 165 -1.67 2.51 14.09
C ALA A 165 -0.62 3.58 14.37
N LEU A 166 -0.87 4.48 15.34
CA LEU A 166 0.10 5.50 15.75
C LEU A 166 1.38 4.88 16.32
N LYS A 167 1.24 3.87 17.19
CA LYS A 167 2.39 3.15 17.75
C LYS A 167 3.22 2.49 16.65
N THR A 168 2.58 1.76 15.74
CA THR A 168 3.24 1.07 14.62
C THR A 168 3.88 2.08 13.66
N PHE A 169 3.18 3.17 13.36
CA PHE A 169 3.66 4.26 12.51
C PHE A 169 4.94 4.87 13.06
N TYR A 170 4.95 5.33 14.32
CA TYR A 170 6.13 5.98 14.90
C TYR A 170 7.30 5.02 15.14
N ASN A 171 7.06 3.72 15.29
CA ASN A 171 8.10 2.69 15.50
C ASN A 171 8.54 1.98 14.21
N SER A 172 8.15 2.47 13.03
CA SER A 172 8.49 1.85 11.73
C SER A 172 9.08 2.86 10.74
N GLY A 173 9.54 2.37 9.59
CA GLY A 173 9.93 3.20 8.45
C GLY A 173 8.77 3.78 7.61
N ILE A 174 7.52 3.73 8.07
CA ILE A 174 6.38 4.33 7.34
C ILE A 174 6.51 5.86 7.38
N ASP A 175 6.35 6.54 6.25
CA ASP A 175 6.55 7.99 6.12
C ASP A 175 5.29 8.79 6.50
N CYS A 176 4.13 8.30 6.05
CA CYS A 176 2.84 8.96 6.25
C CYS A 176 1.79 7.99 6.79
N LEU A 177 0.82 8.51 7.54
CA LEU A 177 -0.30 7.76 8.09
C LEU A 177 -1.60 8.49 7.78
N ALA A 178 -2.55 7.77 7.20
CA ALA A 178 -3.93 8.19 7.07
C ALA A 178 -4.81 7.38 8.03
N ILE A 179 -5.50 8.07 8.93
CA ILE A 179 -6.57 7.50 9.74
C ILE A 179 -7.86 8.19 9.29
N GLU A 180 -8.72 7.47 8.58
CA GLU A 180 -9.89 8.07 7.91
C GLU A 180 -9.46 9.24 7.00
N ASP A 181 -9.92 10.45 7.27
CA ASP A 181 -9.57 11.70 6.58
C ASP A 181 -8.48 12.51 7.30
N PHE A 182 -7.90 11.98 8.37
CA PHE A 182 -6.80 12.61 9.11
C PHE A 182 -5.44 12.12 8.59
N LEU A 183 -4.62 13.09 8.24
CA LEU A 183 -3.30 12.89 7.65
C LEU A 183 -2.21 13.30 8.62
N ILE A 184 -1.24 12.39 8.79
CA ILE A 184 -0.08 12.53 9.67
C ILE A 184 1.17 12.25 8.82
N GLU A 185 2.17 13.11 8.93
CA GLU A 185 3.46 12.96 8.26
C GLU A 185 4.57 13.10 9.30
N LYS A 186 5.63 12.28 9.21
CA LYS A 186 6.80 12.45 10.07
C LYS A 186 7.58 13.69 9.65
N ASP A 187 7.90 14.53 10.62
CA ASP A 187 8.83 15.65 10.46
C ASP A 187 10.23 15.09 10.10
N GLY A 188 10.59 15.02 8.81
CA GLY A 188 11.91 14.53 8.39
C GLY A 188 12.10 14.03 6.96
N ALA A 189 11.05 13.86 6.14
CA ALA A 189 11.23 13.32 4.78
C ALA A 189 11.82 14.31 3.75
N ASN A 190 12.03 15.58 4.12
CA ASN A 190 12.67 16.62 3.29
C ASN A 190 14.07 17.05 3.78
N GLY A 191 14.68 16.33 4.72
CA GLY A 191 15.95 16.74 5.36
C GLY A 191 17.25 16.25 4.71
N ALA A 192 17.20 15.43 3.65
CA ALA A 192 18.39 14.74 3.12
C ALA A 192 18.81 15.12 1.69
N ALA A 193 18.17 16.13 1.06
CA ALA A 193 18.49 16.56 -0.31
C ALA A 193 19.17 17.94 -0.41
N ALA A 194 19.61 18.52 0.72
CA ALA A 194 20.32 19.80 0.75
C ALA A 194 21.59 19.72 1.62
N ALA A 195 22.45 18.73 1.35
CA ALA A 195 23.84 18.70 1.80
C ALA A 195 24.61 17.70 0.91
N GLY A 196 25.22 18.21 -0.14
CA GLY A 196 26.03 17.46 -1.10
C GLY A 196 26.43 18.36 -2.26
#